data_AF-A0AA51YEZ8-F1
#
_entry.id   AF-A0AA51YEZ8-F1
#
_cell.length_a   1.000
_cell.length_b   1.000
_cell.length_c   1.000
_cell.angle_alpha   90.00
_cell.angle_beta   90.00
_cell.angle_gamma   90.00
#
_symmetry.space_group_name_H-M   'P 1'
#
loop_
_entity.id
_entity.type
_entity.pdbx_description
1 polymer ?
#
loop_
_entity_poly.entity_id
_entity_poly.type
_entity_poly.pdbx_seq_one_letter_code
_entity_poly.pdbx_strand_id
1 'polypeptide(L)' 'MDCSDFRSWSEAQAFYERQGPGDPHRLDADNDGIACEALR' A
#
# COMPACT_ATOMS: atom_id res chain seq x y z
N MET A 1 5.30 3.09 -8.07
CA MET A 1 3.90 3.26 -7.66
C MET A 1 3.93 3.66 -6.21
N ASP A 2 3.22 4.71 -5.83
CA ASP A 2 3.13 5.21 -4.45
C ASP A 2 1.66 5.40 -4.06
N CYS A 3 1.40 5.83 -2.82
CA CYS A 3 0.04 6.02 -2.33
C CYS A 3 -0.78 7.05 -3.13
N SER A 4 -0.15 8.00 -3.80
CA SER A 4 -0.84 9.01 -4.62
C SER A 4 -1.30 8.48 -5.98
N ASP A 5 -0.80 7.31 -6.40
CA ASP A 5 -1.23 6.65 -7.63
C ASP A 5 -2.59 5.94 -7.48
N PHE A 6 -3.04 5.67 -6.25
CA PHE A 6 -4.27 4.92 -5.97
C PHE A 6 -5.45 5.85 -5.68
N ARG A 7 -6.64 5.45 -6.14
CA ARG A 7 -7.87 6.23 -5.91
C ARG A 7 -8.60 5.85 -4.61
N SER A 8 -8.23 4.71 -4.01
CA SER A 8 -8.78 4.24 -2.75
C SER A 8 -7.78 3.36 -2.01
N TRP A 9 -7.91 3.31 -0.68
CA TRP A 9 -7.17 2.38 0.17
C TRP A 9 -7.27 0.93 -0.32
N SER A 10 -8.46 0.50 -0.77
CA SER A 10 -8.68 -0.86 -1.28
C SER A 10 -7.85 -1.21 -2.51
N GLU A 11 -7.59 -0.24 -3.40
CA GLU A 11 -6.75 -0.43 -4.58
C GLU A 11 -5.28 -0.55 -4.18
N ALA A 12 -4.82 0.32 -3.27
CA ALA A 12 -3.47 0.29 -2.72
C ALA A 12 -3.19 -1.02 -1.97
N GLN A 13 -4.11 -1.46 -1.11
CA GLN A 13 -4.00 -2.71 -0.35
C GLN A 13 -3.91 -3.92 -1.28
N ALA A 14 -4.77 -3.99 -2.30
CA ALA A 14 -4.74 -5.10 -3.26
C ALA A 14 -3.44 -5.13 -4.07
N PHE A 15 -2.83 -3.97 -4.33
CA PHE A 15 -1.53 -3.90 -5.00
C PHE A 15 -0.40 -4.34 -4.07
N TYR A 16 -0.39 -3.87 -2.82
CA TYR A 16 0.58 -4.27 -1.79
C TYR A 16 0.59 -5.79 -1.57
N GLU A 17 -0.59 -6.41 -1.42
CA GLU A 17 -0.69 -7.87 -1.24
C GLU A 17 -0.19 -8.68 -2.45
N ARG A 18 -0.26 -8.11 -3.66
CA ARG A 18 0.19 -8.76 -4.90
C ARG A 18 1.69 -8.62 -5.16
N GLN A 19 2.34 -7.62 -4.58
CA GLN A 19 3.77 -7.36 -4.73
C GLN A 19 4.64 -8.46 -4.12
N GLY A 20 4.07 -9.24 -3.20
CA GLY A 20 4.80 -10.24 -2.43
C GLY A 20 5.49 -9.62 -1.21
N PRO A 21 6.36 -10.37 -0.53
CA PRO A 21 6.90 -9.95 0.75
C PRO A 21 7.80 -8.71 0.65
N GLY A 22 7.63 -7.81 1.60
CA GLY A 22 8.35 -6.55 1.70
C GLY A 22 7.56 -5.38 1.15
N ASP A 23 8.11 -4.19 1.31
CA ASP A 23 7.47 -2.95 0.87
C ASP A 23 8.39 -2.12 -0.03
N PRO A 24 8.64 -2.57 -1.27
CA PRO A 24 9.54 -1.88 -2.20
C PRO A 24 9.00 -0.49 -2.60
N HIS A 25 7.70 -0.28 -2.44
CA HIS A 25 7.02 0.96 -2.78
C HIS A 25 6.77 1.88 -1.58
N ARG A 26 7.18 1.47 -0.38
CA ARG A 26 6.96 2.21 0.87
C ARG A 26 5.47 2.54 1.10
N LEU A 27 4.58 1.65 0.67
CA LEU A 27 3.14 1.78 0.84
C LEU A 27 2.72 1.54 2.30
N ASP A 28 3.46 0.71 3.02
CA ASP A 28 3.27 0.31 4.42
C ASP A 28 4.51 0.73 5.22
N ALA A 29 4.56 2.03 5.56
CA ALA A 29 5.77 2.64 6.10
C ALA A 29 6.09 2.19 7.55
N ASP A 30 5.08 1.80 8.32
CA ASP A 30 5.19 1.30 9.68
C ASP A 30 5.18 -0.24 9.77
N ASN A 31 4.98 -0.92 8.64
CA ASN A 31 5.04 -2.38 8.48
C ASN A 31 3.99 -3.11 9.31
N ASP A 32 2.79 -2.54 9.40
CA ASP A 32 1.66 -3.15 10.10
C ASP A 32 0.80 -4.06 9.19
N GLY A 33 1.13 -4.10 7.90
CA GLY A 33 0.43 -4.86 6.86
C GLY A 33 -0.68 -4.08 6.16
N ILE A 34 -0.84 -2.80 6.46
CA ILE A 34 -1.86 -1.92 5.89
C ILE A 34 -1.20 -0.88 4.98
N ALA A 35 -1.40 -1.06 3.67
CA ALA A 35 -0.87 -0.11 2.71
C ALA A 35 -1.68 1.19 2.69
N CYS A 36 -0.99 2.31 2.64
CA CYS A 36 -1.52 3.64 2.37
C CYS A 36 -2.71 3.98 3.27
N GLU A 37 -2.59 3.76 4.58
CA GLU A 37 -3.62 4.05 5.59
C GLU A 37 -4.22 5.45 5.49
N ALA A 38 -3.45 6.42 4.99
CA ALA A 38 -3.91 7.79 4.75
C ALA A 38 -5.05 7.92 3.71
N LEU A 39 -5.31 6.89 2.91
CA LEU A 39 -6.40 6.84 1.91
C LEU A 39 -7.73 6.32 2.49
N ARG A 40 -7.78 6.03 3.79
CA ARG A 40 -8.95 5.51 4.50
C ARG A 40 -9.82 6.63 5.06
#